data_AF-A0A060BQD3-F1
#
_entry.id   AF-A0A060BQD3-F1
#
_cell.length_a   1.000
_cell.length_b   1.000
_cell.length_c   1.000
_cell.angle_alpha   90.00
_cell.angle_beta   90.00
_cell.angle_gamma   90.00
#
_symmetry.space_group_name_H-M   'P 1'
#
loop_
_entity.id
_entity.type
_entity.pdbx_description
1 polymer ?
#
loop_
_entity_poly.entity_id
_entity_poly.type
_entity_poly.pdbx_seq_one_letter_code
_entity_poly.pdbx_strand_id
1 'polypeptide(L)'
;DCTSRACSYDLGYANTRNAAFDVNRQFAFLRKYENEVLLVVANFDEREQTVQVRIPSEAFSFLGIQGNTPAHIRDLMTGKSGIGTLTDAYPYEVLLAPSSGTILKFVYDIW
;
A
#
# COMPACT_ATOMS: atom_id res chain seq x y z
N ASP A 1 21.29 3.71 -5.94
CA ASP A 1 19.93 3.58 -6.52
C ASP A 1 19.20 2.48 -5.78
N CYS A 2 17.96 2.70 -5.34
CA CYS A 2 17.20 1.86 -4.38
C CYS A 2 17.73 0.43 -4.29
N THR A 3 18.47 0.16 -3.20
CA THR A 3 19.57 -0.81 -3.10
C THR A 3 19.41 -2.03 -4.03
N SER A 4 19.90 -1.90 -5.26
CA SER A 4 20.09 -2.96 -6.27
C SER A 4 18.87 -3.62 -6.97
N ARG A 5 17.65 -3.04 -6.95
CA ARG A 5 16.45 -3.32 -7.82
C ARG A 5 15.11 -3.14 -7.08
N ALA A 6 15.15 -2.97 -5.77
CA ALA A 6 13.97 -2.82 -4.93
C ALA A 6 13.95 -1.47 -4.22
N CYS A 7 12.85 -0.73 -4.36
CA CYS A 7 12.59 0.53 -3.66
C CYS A 7 11.58 0.35 -2.55
N SER A 8 11.71 1.12 -1.48
CA SER A 8 10.68 1.24 -0.43
C SER A 8 10.34 2.71 -0.18
N TYR A 9 9.07 2.98 0.11
CA TYR A 9 8.55 4.32 0.32
C TYR A 9 7.59 4.33 1.52
N ASP A 10 7.96 5.04 2.58
CA ASP A 10 7.13 5.20 3.77
C ASP A 10 5.87 6.03 3.45
N LEU A 11 4.71 5.62 3.96
CA LEU A 11 3.46 6.36 3.78
C LEU A 11 2.98 7.05 5.06
N GLY A 12 3.67 6.88 6.20
CA GLY A 12 3.28 7.47 7.47
C GLY A 12 3.25 9.00 7.40
N TYR A 13 4.25 9.62 6.76
CA TYR A 13 4.31 11.07 6.64
C TYR A 13 3.09 11.68 5.92
N ALA A 14 2.61 11.01 4.87
CA ALA A 14 1.45 11.43 4.07
C ALA A 14 0.11 11.25 4.80
N ASN A 15 0.12 10.46 5.88
CA ASN A 15 -1.07 10.09 6.65
C ASN A 15 -1.12 10.75 8.05
N THR A 16 -0.21 11.66 8.39
CA THR A 16 -0.20 12.38 9.69
C THR A 16 -1.46 13.22 9.98
N ARG A 17 -2.19 13.63 8.93
CA ARG A 17 -3.46 14.37 9.03
C ARG A 17 -4.60 13.61 8.35
N ASN A 18 -4.73 12.34 8.69
CA ASN A 18 -5.75 11.44 8.16
C ASN A 18 -6.63 10.88 9.28
N ALA A 19 -7.92 11.19 9.27
CA ALA A 19 -8.85 10.74 10.30
C ALA A 19 -9.08 9.22 10.29
N ALA A 20 -8.78 8.54 9.18
CA ALA A 20 -8.90 7.10 9.00
C ALA A 20 -7.53 6.39 8.97
N PHE A 21 -6.49 7.03 9.52
CA PHE A 21 -5.16 6.46 9.72
C PHE A 21 -4.47 7.15 10.90
N ASP A 22 -4.38 6.48 12.05
CA ASP A 22 -3.61 6.94 13.20
C ASP A 22 -2.14 6.49 13.07
N VAL A 23 -1.24 7.42 12.76
CA VAL A 23 0.19 7.13 12.59
C VAL A 23 0.89 6.56 13.84
N ASN A 24 0.26 6.62 15.01
CA ASN A 24 0.80 6.00 16.23
C ASN A 24 0.40 4.52 16.38
N ARG A 25 -0.59 4.06 15.60
CA ARG A 25 -1.18 2.72 15.72
C ARG A 25 -1.29 1.98 14.39
N GLN A 26 -1.19 2.68 13.27
CA GLN A 26 -1.15 2.11 11.95
C GLN A 26 0.15 2.48 11.25
N PHE A 27 0.66 1.53 10.47
CA PHE A 27 1.88 1.70 9.69
C PHE A 27 1.63 1.23 8.26
N ALA A 28 2.12 2.00 7.30
CA ALA A 28 1.99 1.65 5.89
C ALA A 28 3.21 2.09 5.08
N PHE A 29 3.60 1.26 4.13
CA PHE A 29 4.65 1.59 3.16
C PHE A 29 4.42 0.85 1.85
N LEU A 30 5.02 1.37 0.79
CA LEU A 30 5.12 0.69 -0.49
C LEU A 30 6.50 0.05 -0.66
N ARG A 31 6.54 -1.11 -1.32
CA ARG A 31 7.79 -1.72 -1.80
C ARG A 31 7.65 -2.16 -3.24
N LYS A 32 8.54 -1.71 -4.12
CA LYS A 32 8.57 -2.13 -5.53
C LYS A 32 9.74 -3.05 -5.79
N TYR A 33 9.52 -4.05 -6.65
CA TYR A 33 10.56 -4.82 -7.32
C TYR A 33 10.07 -5.16 -8.73
N GLU A 34 10.83 -4.78 -9.76
CA GLU A 34 10.43 -4.99 -11.16
C GLU A 34 9.00 -4.47 -11.46
N ASN A 35 8.11 -5.32 -11.97
CA ASN A 35 6.71 -5.03 -12.27
C ASN A 35 5.75 -5.29 -11.09
N GLU A 36 6.29 -5.49 -9.89
CA GLU A 36 5.52 -5.77 -8.69
C GLU A 36 5.61 -4.63 -7.69
N VAL A 37 4.48 -4.32 -7.06
CA VAL A 37 4.40 -3.38 -5.93
C VAL A 37 3.67 -4.07 -4.78
N LEU A 38 4.22 -3.96 -3.58
CA LEU A 38 3.57 -4.36 -2.34
C LEU A 38 3.06 -3.11 -1.64
N LEU A 39 1.78 -3.10 -1.28
CA LEU A 39 1.24 -2.24 -0.24
C LEU A 39 1.16 -3.07 1.05
N VAL A 40 1.96 -2.66 2.04
CA VAL A 40 1.95 -3.28 3.37
C VAL A 40 1.24 -2.33 4.31
N VAL A 41 0.25 -2.84 5.04
CA VAL A 41 -0.50 -2.07 6.05
C VAL A 41 -0.63 -2.90 7.32
N ALA A 42 -0.25 -2.33 8.46
CA ALA A 42 -0.35 -2.96 9.76
C ALA A 42 -1.23 -2.11 10.69
N ASN A 43 -2.02 -2.80 11.51
CA ASN A 43 -2.84 -2.26 12.58
C ASN A 43 -2.34 -2.81 13.92
N PHE A 44 -1.70 -1.95 14.70
CA PHE A 44 -1.27 -2.21 16.08
C PHE A 44 -2.33 -1.81 17.12
N ASP A 45 -3.51 -1.37 16.69
CA ASP A 45 -4.65 -1.19 17.60
C ASP A 45 -5.18 -2.55 18.08
N GLU A 46 -5.74 -2.56 19.29
CA GLU A 46 -6.44 -3.71 19.87
C GLU A 46 -7.87 -3.87 19.31
N ARG A 47 -8.29 -2.96 18.42
CA ARG A 47 -9.58 -2.96 17.73
C ARG A 47 -9.42 -3.17 16.23
N GLU A 48 -10.47 -3.69 15.61
CA GLU A 48 -10.60 -3.68 14.16
C GLU A 48 -10.64 -2.24 13.65
N GLN A 49 -9.95 -1.99 12.53
CA GLN A 49 -9.86 -0.68 11.90
C GLN A 49 -10.12 -0.78 10.41
N THR A 50 -10.99 0.10 9.90
CA THR A 50 -11.05 0.41 8.47
C THR A 50 -10.04 1.53 8.20
N VAL A 51 -8.90 1.16 7.65
CA VAL A 51 -7.78 2.07 7.40
C VAL A 51 -7.84 2.57 5.97
N GLN A 52 -7.78 3.88 5.78
CA GLN A 52 -7.73 4.50 4.46
C GLN A 52 -6.35 5.11 4.21
N VAL A 53 -5.50 4.40 3.47
CA VAL A 53 -4.10 4.80 3.24
C VAL A 53 -4.03 5.81 2.10
N ARG A 54 -3.61 7.05 2.39
CA ARG A 54 -3.27 8.02 1.33
C ARG A 54 -1.92 7.67 0.73
N ILE A 55 -1.87 7.57 -0.60
CA ILE A 55 -0.65 7.35 -1.37
C ILE A 55 -0.38 8.64 -2.16
N PRO A 56 0.66 9.40 -1.83
CA PRO A 56 0.92 10.69 -2.46
C PRO A 56 1.57 10.51 -3.85
N SER A 57 1.42 11.49 -4.74
CA SER A 57 1.93 11.42 -6.12
C SER A 57 3.45 11.26 -6.20
N GLU A 58 4.17 11.74 -5.19
CA GLU A 58 5.62 11.56 -5.02
C GLU A 58 6.00 10.09 -4.88
N ALA A 59 5.15 9.25 -4.29
CA ALA A 59 5.40 7.81 -4.18
C ALA A 59 5.39 7.15 -5.57
N PHE A 60 4.45 7.54 -6.44
CA PHE A 60 4.39 7.04 -7.82
C PHE A 60 5.62 7.45 -8.62
N SER A 61 6.03 8.72 -8.48
CA SER A 61 7.22 9.26 -9.15
C SER A 61 8.50 8.57 -8.66
N PHE A 62 8.64 8.39 -7.35
CA PHE A 62 9.81 7.74 -6.74
C PHE A 62 9.92 6.26 -7.13
N LEU A 63 8.80 5.55 -7.16
CA LEU A 63 8.77 4.13 -7.51
C LEU A 63 8.77 3.90 -9.04
N GLY A 64 8.55 4.93 -9.86
CA GLY A 64 8.42 4.78 -11.31
C GLY A 64 7.23 3.89 -11.69
N ILE A 65 6.08 4.11 -11.04
CA ILE A 65 4.83 3.40 -11.34
C ILE A 65 3.76 4.38 -11.82
N GLN A 66 2.94 3.95 -12.76
CA GLN A 66 1.83 4.75 -13.27
C GLN A 66 0.58 4.52 -12.41
N GLY A 67 0.07 5.58 -11.79
CA GLY A 67 -1.20 5.54 -11.06
C GLY A 67 -2.39 5.25 -11.98
N ASN A 68 -3.49 4.74 -11.42
CA ASN A 68 -4.69 4.33 -12.15
C ASN A 68 -4.45 3.25 -13.22
N THR A 69 -3.36 2.49 -13.12
CA THR A 69 -3.08 1.34 -13.98
C THR A 69 -3.67 0.07 -13.34
N PRO A 70 -4.52 -0.70 -14.05
CA PRO A 70 -4.99 -1.98 -13.58
C PRO A 70 -3.83 -2.95 -13.28
N ALA A 71 -3.95 -3.68 -12.18
CA ALA A 71 -3.00 -4.71 -11.77
C ALA A 71 -3.73 -5.94 -11.25
N HIS A 72 -3.10 -7.10 -11.40
CA HIS A 72 -3.49 -8.30 -10.68
C HIS A 72 -3.10 -8.15 -9.21
N ILE A 73 -4.07 -8.22 -8.31
CA ILE A 73 -3.86 -8.11 -6.87
C ILE A 73 -3.92 -9.48 -6.24
N ARG A 74 -2.98 -9.77 -5.33
CA ARG A 74 -3.05 -10.90 -4.42
C ARG A 74 -2.75 -10.45 -2.99
N ASP A 75 -3.66 -10.72 -2.08
CA ASP A 75 -3.39 -10.64 -0.65
C ASP A 75 -2.50 -11.84 -0.28
N LEU A 76 -1.27 -11.57 0.14
CA LEU A 76 -0.29 -12.62 0.48
C LEU A 76 -0.60 -13.29 1.82
N MET A 77 -1.41 -12.67 2.68
CA MET A 77 -1.81 -13.22 3.98
C MET A 77 -2.96 -14.21 3.83
N THR A 78 -3.92 -13.92 2.93
CA THR A 78 -5.13 -14.74 2.75
C THR A 78 -5.16 -15.57 1.47
N GLY A 79 -4.30 -15.25 0.50
CA GLY A 79 -4.28 -15.85 -0.83
C GLY A 79 -5.38 -15.35 -1.78
N LYS A 80 -6.30 -14.49 -1.32
CA LYS A 80 -7.36 -13.92 -2.16
C LYS A 80 -6.76 -13.09 -3.28
N SER A 81 -7.34 -13.21 -4.47
CA SER A 81 -6.87 -12.53 -5.68
C SER A 81 -7.98 -11.71 -6.32
N GLY A 82 -7.62 -10.67 -7.08
CA GLY A 82 -8.56 -9.79 -7.76
C GLY A 82 -7.86 -8.86 -8.76
N ILE A 83 -8.59 -7.85 -9.21
CA ILE A 83 -8.08 -6.76 -10.05
C ILE A 83 -8.32 -5.45 -9.31
N GLY A 84 -7.35 -4.53 -9.34
CA GLY A 84 -7.51 -3.19 -8.82
C GLY A 84 -6.37 -2.28 -9.24
N THR A 85 -6.21 -1.15 -8.57
CA THR A 85 -5.20 -0.14 -8.92
C THR A 85 -4.73 0.61 -7.68
N LEU A 86 -3.51 1.13 -7.75
CA LEU A 86 -3.05 2.21 -6.86
C LEU A 86 -3.35 3.56 -7.54
N THR A 87 -3.72 4.55 -6.74
CA THR A 87 -4.01 5.91 -7.22
C THR A 87 -3.67 6.94 -6.16
N ASP A 88 -3.34 8.16 -6.58
CA ASP A 88 -3.20 9.34 -5.73
C ASP A 88 -4.51 10.12 -5.60
N ALA A 89 -5.54 9.77 -6.38
CA ALA A 89 -6.83 10.47 -6.39
C ALA A 89 -7.69 10.16 -5.16
N TYR A 90 -7.63 8.92 -4.64
CA TYR A 90 -8.41 8.46 -3.51
C TYR A 90 -7.60 7.55 -2.58
N PRO A 91 -7.84 7.58 -1.25
CA PRO A 91 -7.18 6.66 -0.33
C PRO A 91 -7.48 5.20 -0.64
N TYR A 92 -6.51 4.31 -0.41
CA TYR A 92 -6.69 2.87 -0.52
C TYR A 92 -7.25 2.31 0.79
N GLU A 93 -8.45 1.73 0.76
CA GLU A 93 -9.12 1.21 1.95
C GLU A 93 -8.77 -0.26 2.22
N VAL A 94 -8.46 -0.58 3.48
CA VAL A 94 -8.28 -1.95 3.97
C VAL A 94 -8.95 -2.13 5.33
N LEU A 95 -9.64 -3.25 5.52
CA LEU A 95 -10.17 -3.68 6.81
C LEU A 95 -9.15 -4.56 7.51
N LEU A 96 -8.72 -4.18 8.71
CA LEU A 96 -7.70 -4.89 9.48
C LEU A 96 -8.23 -5.26 10.86
N ALA A 97 -8.12 -6.54 11.21
CA ALA A 97 -8.42 -7.05 12.55
C ALA A 97 -7.46 -6.43 13.61
N PRO A 98 -7.77 -6.55 14.91
CA PRO A 98 -6.84 -6.20 15.99
C PRO A 98 -5.46 -6.81 15.80
N SER A 99 -4.40 -6.03 16.04
CA SER A 99 -2.99 -6.51 16.05
C SER A 99 -2.62 -7.34 14.81
N SER A 100 -3.06 -6.91 13.63
CA SER A 100 -2.93 -7.64 12.38
C SER A 100 -2.38 -6.76 11.25
N GLY A 101 -2.20 -7.34 10.06
CA GLY A 101 -1.81 -6.59 8.87
C GLY A 101 -2.20 -7.32 7.60
N THR A 102 -2.04 -6.62 6.48
CA THR A 102 -2.20 -7.19 5.13
C THR A 102 -1.00 -6.84 4.28
N ILE A 103 -0.72 -7.70 3.30
CA ILE A 103 0.27 -7.47 2.26
C ILE A 103 -0.43 -7.67 0.93
N LEU A 104 -0.77 -6.56 0.27
CA LEU A 104 -1.39 -6.58 -1.04
C LEU A 104 -0.29 -6.48 -2.10
N LYS A 105 -0.15 -7.53 -2.89
CA LYS A 105 0.79 -7.59 -4.02
C LYS A 105 0.06 -7.22 -5.30
N PHE A 106 0.51 -6.17 -5.96
CA PHE A 106 0.08 -5.69 -7.27
C PHE A 106 1.10 -6.16 -8.30
N VAL A 107 0.65 -6.90 -9.30
CA VAL A 107 1.46 -7.33 -10.46
C VAL A 107 0.92 -6.61 -11.68
N TYR A 108 1.76 -5.76 -12.28
CA TYR A 108 1.43 -5.01 -13.48
C TYR A 108 1.86 -5.78 -14.71
N ASP A 109 1.03 -5.76 -15.75
CA ASP A 109 1.38 -6.31 -17.04
C ASP A 109 2.51 -5.49 -17.66
N ILE A 110 3.55 -6.18 -18.14
CA ILE A 110 4.64 -5.59 -18.88
C ILE A 110 4.23 -5.62 -20.35
N TRP A 111 4.08 -4.45 -20.96
CA TRP A 111 3.80 -4.32 -22.39
C TRP A 111 5.07 -4.55 -23.23
#